data_AF-A0A4Q6BF92-F1
#
_entry.id   AF-A0A4Q6BF92-F1
#
_cell.length_a   1.000
_cell.length_b   1.000
_cell.length_c   1.000
_cell.angle_alpha   90.00
_cell.angle_beta   90.00
_cell.angle_gamma   90.00
#
_symmetry.space_group_name_H-M   'P 1'
#
loop_
_entity.id
_entity.type
_entity.pdbx_description
1 polymer ?
#
loop_
_entity_poly.entity_id
_entity_poly.type
_entity_poly.pdbx_seq_one_letter_code
_entity_poly.pdbx_strand_id
1 'polypeptide(L)'
;MVLKRKINVPGSLRRWFAVLLFIPAAAVAQPTPQTAAVGPAAKKMETAPVHLLSEEEDKMEASFFAEGKAWALRLSGTGRSAHTINTDDPVIFLLQNDSTVTLRATAVQGFDDLDSTRSYRHEYSVQQQDLEMLSRSRVQAVRKYTVIGFDDYTLDEPASASLHSLTTDFLQKLDREGLLKKVVVTEPAFPGGSAVLLSFLNKNLKPLPALPANGQKTARVEISVDEEGRIENVAIKQSAGAVYDAEILRMISRMPRWKAGLADGNPIKRDVVINLRFYQAPEGVKLALD
;
A
#
# COMPACT_ATOMS: atom_id res chain seq x y z
N MET A 1 41.13 -1.44 66.26
CA MET A 1 40.70 -2.86 66.14
C MET A 1 40.75 -3.22 64.66
N VAL A 2 41.67 -4.12 64.32
CA VAL A 2 42.07 -4.47 62.95
C VAL A 2 41.19 -5.62 62.48
N LEU A 3 40.76 -5.64 61.21
CA LEU A 3 40.89 -6.86 60.39
C LEU A 3 40.95 -6.50 58.90
N LYS A 4 42.15 -6.70 58.35
CA LYS A 4 42.47 -6.70 56.92
C LYS A 4 41.91 -7.98 56.30
N ARG A 5 41.46 -7.92 55.04
CA ARG A 5 41.51 -9.06 54.12
C ARG A 5 42.26 -8.65 52.86
N LYS A 6 43.47 -9.23 52.72
CA LYS A 6 44.23 -9.37 51.47
C LYS A 6 43.86 -10.72 50.87
N ILE A 7 43.56 -10.82 49.57
CA ILE A 7 43.93 -11.94 48.66
C ILE A 7 43.89 -11.33 47.23
N ASN A 8 45.01 -10.98 46.61
CA ASN A 8 46.03 -11.76 45.88
C ASN A 8 45.68 -11.97 44.39
N VAL A 9 46.58 -11.51 43.53
CA VAL A 9 46.52 -11.39 42.07
C VAL A 9 47.50 -12.41 41.48
N PRO A 10 47.17 -13.14 40.40
CA PRO A 10 48.18 -13.73 39.52
C PRO A 10 48.43 -12.75 38.35
N GLY A 11 49.64 -12.39 37.92
CA GLY A 11 50.93 -13.04 38.05
C GLY A 11 51.48 -13.37 36.66
N SER A 12 51.98 -12.38 35.91
CA SER A 12 53.18 -12.56 35.06
C SER A 12 53.75 -11.23 34.51
N LEU A 13 55.00 -11.00 34.91
CA LEU A 13 56.18 -10.40 34.24
C LEU A 13 55.98 -9.25 33.23
N ARG A 14 56.37 -8.00 33.54
CA ARG A 14 57.72 -7.38 33.65
C ARG A 14 58.52 -7.22 32.34
N ARG A 15 58.75 -5.93 32.04
CA ARG A 15 59.90 -5.27 31.35
C ARG A 15 59.88 -5.52 29.84
N TRP A 16 60.13 -4.53 28.98
CA TRP A 16 61.44 -3.93 28.70
C TRP A 16 61.31 -2.50 28.11
N PHE A 17 62.42 -1.75 28.22
CA PHE A 17 62.71 -0.45 27.62
C PHE A 17 62.43 -0.35 26.11
N ALA A 18 61.97 0.81 25.64
CA ALA A 18 62.19 1.31 24.27
C ALA A 18 62.00 2.84 24.29
N VAL A 19 63.09 3.62 24.36
CA VAL A 19 63.78 4.25 23.21
C VAL A 19 62.85 5.20 22.43
N LEU A 20 62.99 6.49 22.72
CA LEU A 20 62.56 7.59 21.85
C LEU A 20 63.43 7.58 20.60
N LEU A 21 62.89 7.07 19.49
CA LEU A 21 63.44 7.26 18.15
C LEU A 21 62.45 8.09 17.33
N PHE A 22 62.88 9.29 16.96
CA PHE A 22 62.33 10.07 15.87
C PHE A 22 62.34 9.22 14.60
N ILE A 23 61.17 8.91 14.06
CA ILE A 23 61.02 8.32 12.71
C ILE A 23 60.32 9.38 11.85
N PRO A 24 60.87 9.73 10.67
CA PRO A 24 60.30 10.74 9.79
C PRO A 24 58.95 10.25 9.22
N ALA A 25 58.01 11.18 9.08
CA ALA A 25 56.72 10.94 8.44
C ALA A 25 56.91 10.56 6.97
N ALA A 26 56.88 9.26 6.68
CA ALA A 26 56.58 8.76 5.35
C ALA A 26 55.08 8.44 5.31
N ALA A 27 54.32 9.27 4.60
CA ALA A 27 52.91 9.03 4.32
C ALA A 27 52.77 7.76 3.46
N VAL A 28 52.41 6.64 4.10
CA VAL A 28 51.90 5.48 3.39
C VAL A 28 50.44 5.80 3.06
N ALA A 29 50.17 6.09 1.79
CA ALA A 29 48.81 6.19 1.28
C ALA A 29 48.11 4.85 1.51
N GLN A 30 47.11 4.84 2.40
CA GLN A 30 46.19 3.71 2.48
C GLN A 30 45.40 3.68 1.17
N PRO A 31 45.31 2.53 0.46
CA PRO A 31 44.40 2.42 -0.66
C PRO A 31 42.98 2.67 -0.13
N THR A 32 42.31 3.62 -0.77
CA THR A 32 40.90 3.91 -0.56
C THR A 32 40.08 2.62 -0.62
N PRO A 33 39.04 2.45 0.22
CA PRO A 33 38.09 1.36 0.05
C PRO A 33 37.59 1.43 -1.40
N GLN A 34 37.95 0.41 -2.18
CA GLN A 34 37.48 0.25 -3.53
C GLN A 34 35.96 0.31 -3.51
N THR A 35 35.44 1.16 -4.39
CA THR A 35 34.07 1.28 -4.85
C THR A 35 33.32 -0.04 -4.64
N ALA A 36 32.46 -0.07 -3.62
CA ALA A 36 31.47 -1.11 -3.49
C ALA A 36 30.75 -1.19 -4.84
N ALA A 37 30.66 -2.41 -5.39
CA ALA A 37 30.01 -2.66 -6.67
C ALA A 37 28.68 -1.90 -6.70
N VAL A 38 28.59 -0.92 -7.61
CA VAL A 38 27.35 -0.22 -7.93
C VAL A 38 26.40 -1.30 -8.43
N GLY A 39 25.53 -1.79 -7.55
CA GLY A 39 24.34 -2.52 -7.97
C GLY A 39 23.58 -1.69 -9.00
N PRO A 40 22.75 -2.30 -9.86
CA PRO A 40 22.09 -1.57 -10.94
C PRO A 40 21.48 -0.29 -10.37
N ALA A 41 21.93 0.86 -10.88
CA ALA A 41 21.52 2.17 -10.38
C ALA A 41 19.99 2.18 -10.33
N ALA A 42 19.43 2.38 -9.14
CA ALA A 42 17.99 2.44 -8.97
C ALA A 42 17.47 3.50 -9.94
N LYS A 43 16.49 3.14 -10.78
CA LYS A 43 15.96 4.02 -11.81
C LYS A 43 15.37 5.24 -11.10
N LYS A 44 16.05 6.39 -11.25
CA LYS A 44 15.62 7.67 -10.71
C LYS A 44 14.58 8.26 -11.64
N MET A 45 13.47 8.71 -11.06
CA MET A 45 12.41 9.41 -11.76
C MET A 45 12.08 10.67 -10.98
N GLU A 46 11.88 11.78 -11.69
CA GLU A 46 11.43 13.03 -11.12
C GLU A 46 10.45 13.68 -12.09
N THR A 47 9.38 14.26 -11.54
CA THR A 47 8.42 15.05 -12.33
C THR A 47 8.93 16.48 -12.45
N ALA A 48 8.50 17.19 -13.50
CA ALA A 48 8.64 18.63 -13.52
C ALA A 48 7.88 19.25 -12.33
N PRO A 49 8.41 20.28 -11.67
CA PRO A 49 7.68 20.98 -10.62
C PRO A 49 6.46 21.70 -11.20
N VAL A 50 5.37 21.72 -10.43
CA VAL A 50 4.19 22.55 -10.72
C VAL A 50 4.04 23.61 -9.65
N HIS A 51 3.70 24.83 -10.07
CA HIS A 51 3.46 25.92 -9.13
C HIS A 51 2.13 25.72 -8.41
N LEU A 52 2.18 25.84 -7.10
CA LEU A 52 1.04 25.93 -6.21
C LEU A 52 0.89 27.41 -5.85
N LEU A 53 0.30 28.18 -6.76
CA LEU A 53 0.04 29.60 -6.51
C LEU A 53 -0.95 29.72 -5.35
N SER A 54 -0.60 30.55 -4.38
CA SER A 54 -1.51 31.03 -3.35
C SER A 54 -1.89 32.48 -3.65
N GLU A 55 -3.00 32.95 -3.09
CA GLU A 55 -3.43 34.36 -3.26
C GLU A 55 -2.42 35.38 -2.69
N GLU A 56 -1.39 34.93 -1.96
CA GLU A 56 -0.34 35.75 -1.35
C GLU A 56 1.03 35.49 -2.01
N GLU A 57 1.98 36.43 -1.89
CA GLU A 57 3.33 36.45 -2.53
C GLU A 57 4.24 35.23 -2.25
N ASP A 58 3.77 34.24 -1.49
CA ASP A 58 4.45 32.98 -1.24
C ASP A 58 4.53 32.15 -2.55
N LYS A 59 5.73 31.67 -2.86
CA LYS A 59 5.96 30.77 -3.99
C LYS A 59 6.09 29.36 -3.44
N MET A 60 5.19 28.47 -3.83
CA MET A 60 5.30 27.03 -3.55
C MET A 60 5.26 26.25 -4.85
N GLU A 61 6.07 25.21 -4.93
CA GLU A 61 6.14 24.26 -6.02
C GLU A 61 6.07 22.84 -5.46
N ALA A 62 5.39 21.96 -6.20
CA ALA A 62 5.32 20.55 -5.90
C ALA A 62 5.96 19.71 -7.01
N SER A 63 6.80 18.75 -6.64
CA SER A 63 7.27 17.70 -7.54
C SER A 63 7.29 16.35 -6.83
N PHE A 64 7.10 15.27 -7.58
CA PHE A 64 7.31 13.92 -7.08
C PHE A 64 8.62 13.37 -7.62
N PHE A 65 9.28 12.55 -6.80
CA PHE A 65 10.44 11.80 -7.22
C PHE A 65 10.38 10.37 -6.69
N ALA A 66 11.03 9.46 -7.41
CA ALA A 66 11.17 8.06 -7.04
C ALA A 66 12.62 7.59 -7.25
N GLU A 67 13.11 6.79 -6.31
CA GLU A 67 14.36 6.05 -6.39
C GLU A 67 14.07 4.58 -6.05
N GLY A 68 13.95 3.74 -7.09
CA GLY A 68 13.49 2.37 -6.93
C GLY A 68 12.04 2.31 -6.43
N LYS A 69 11.79 1.62 -5.31
CA LYS A 69 10.45 1.50 -4.69
C LYS A 69 10.14 2.60 -3.66
N ALA A 70 11.07 3.52 -3.43
CA ALA A 70 10.85 4.65 -2.56
C ALA A 70 10.47 5.87 -3.41
N TRP A 71 9.40 6.56 -3.02
CA TRP A 71 9.00 7.83 -3.64
C TRP A 71 8.51 8.81 -2.58
N ALA A 72 8.58 10.09 -2.93
CA ALA A 72 8.24 11.17 -2.02
C ALA A 72 7.72 12.38 -2.80
N LEU A 73 6.99 13.23 -2.07
CA LEU A 73 6.61 14.56 -2.51
C LEU A 73 7.68 15.53 -2.04
N ARG A 74 8.14 16.40 -2.94
CA ARG A 74 8.97 17.56 -2.61
C ARG A 74 8.11 18.81 -2.74
N LEU A 75 8.07 19.59 -1.65
CA LEU A 75 7.59 20.96 -1.65
C LEU A 75 8.79 21.90 -1.58
N SER A 76 8.93 22.77 -2.56
CA SER A 76 9.96 23.81 -2.56
C SER A 76 9.36 25.18 -2.74
N GLY A 77 10.02 26.21 -2.24
CA GLY A 77 9.44 27.53 -2.30
C GLY A 77 10.18 28.59 -1.53
N THR A 78 9.58 29.77 -1.48
CA THR A 78 10.03 30.93 -0.69
C THR A 78 8.86 31.52 0.07
N GLY A 79 9.14 32.25 1.16
CA GLY A 79 8.13 32.99 1.91
C GLY A 79 7.89 32.44 3.31
N ARG A 80 6.66 32.57 3.83
CA ARG A 80 6.35 32.36 5.26
C ARG A 80 6.64 30.94 5.75
N SER A 81 6.39 29.94 4.91
CA SER A 81 6.68 28.52 5.20
C SER A 81 8.14 28.11 5.06
N ALA A 82 9.05 29.03 4.73
CA ALA A 82 10.48 28.76 4.65
C ALA A 82 11.12 28.69 6.04
N HIS A 83 10.74 27.66 6.79
CA HIS A 83 11.23 27.35 8.13
C HIS A 83 11.64 25.88 8.23
N THR A 84 12.35 25.53 9.31
CA THR A 84 12.71 24.13 9.56
C THR A 84 11.45 23.29 9.81
N ILE A 85 11.46 22.05 9.34
CA ILE A 85 10.50 21.00 9.70
C ILE A 85 11.23 19.87 10.43
N ASN A 86 10.57 19.26 11.39
CA ASN A 86 11.05 18.05 12.07
C ASN A 86 10.71 16.79 11.27
N THR A 87 11.28 15.66 11.69
CA THR A 87 10.82 14.34 11.22
C THR A 87 9.36 14.14 11.63
N ASP A 88 8.56 13.53 10.76
CA ASP A 88 7.12 13.27 10.96
C ASP A 88 6.20 14.51 11.07
N ASP A 89 6.74 15.72 10.88
CA ASP A 89 5.91 16.92 10.75
C ASP A 89 4.94 16.74 9.57
N PRO A 90 3.63 17.00 9.78
CA PRO A 90 2.65 16.74 8.75
C PRO A 90 2.59 17.85 7.70
N VAL A 91 2.26 17.45 6.47
CA VAL A 91 1.61 18.33 5.50
C VAL A 91 0.25 17.73 5.17
N ILE A 92 -0.80 18.54 5.23
CA ILE A 92 -2.19 18.09 5.08
C ILE A 92 -2.77 18.72 3.82
N PHE A 93 -3.27 17.88 2.92
CA PHE A 93 -4.00 18.29 1.73
C PHE A 93 -5.49 18.13 2.00
N LEU A 94 -6.25 19.23 1.93
CA LEU A 94 -7.71 19.21 1.96
C LEU A 94 -8.22 18.99 0.53
N LEU A 95 -9.03 17.96 0.33
CA LEU A 95 -9.57 17.60 -0.98
C LEU A 95 -10.98 18.18 -1.18
N GLN A 96 -11.42 18.31 -2.43
CA GLN A 96 -12.74 18.84 -2.79
C GLN A 96 -13.94 18.02 -2.28
N ASN A 97 -13.71 16.77 -1.87
CA ASN A 97 -14.72 15.89 -1.29
C ASN A 97 -14.69 15.89 0.26
N ASP A 98 -14.13 16.92 0.87
CA ASP A 98 -13.95 17.10 2.33
C ASP A 98 -13.04 16.04 3.02
N SER A 99 -12.43 15.14 2.25
CA SER A 99 -11.42 14.23 2.79
C SER A 99 -10.03 14.88 2.85
N THR A 100 -9.12 14.27 3.60
CA THR A 100 -7.75 14.78 3.75
C THR A 100 -6.71 13.71 3.42
N VAL A 101 -5.57 14.14 2.88
CA VAL A 101 -4.36 13.32 2.74
C VAL A 101 -3.28 13.95 3.60
N THR A 102 -2.67 13.17 4.49
CA THR A 102 -1.60 13.64 5.38
C THR A 102 -0.30 12.93 5.05
N LEU A 103 0.69 13.69 4.61
CA LEU A 103 2.05 13.19 4.39
C LEU A 103 2.96 13.59 5.54
N ARG A 104 4.03 12.83 5.76
CA ARG A 104 4.97 12.99 6.88
C ARG A 104 6.36 13.34 6.37
N ALA A 105 6.99 14.35 6.99
CA ALA A 105 8.35 14.73 6.66
C ALA A 105 9.34 13.59 6.90
N THR A 106 10.23 13.34 5.93
CA THR A 106 11.15 12.19 5.96
C THR A 106 12.30 12.33 6.96
N ALA A 107 12.65 13.56 7.30
CA ALA A 107 13.73 13.92 8.21
C ALA A 107 13.58 15.36 8.70
N VAL A 108 14.44 15.77 9.64
CA VAL A 108 14.64 17.20 9.96
C VAL A 108 15.22 17.91 8.73
N GLN A 109 14.56 18.96 8.25
CA GLN A 109 14.94 19.65 7.01
C GLN A 109 14.85 21.17 7.19
N GLY A 110 15.94 21.85 6.85
CA GLY A 110 16.10 23.30 7.06
C GLY A 110 15.54 24.15 5.92
N PHE A 111 16.01 25.39 5.86
CA PHE A 111 15.77 26.35 4.80
C PHE A 111 17.10 27.09 4.52
N ASP A 112 17.24 27.61 3.32
CA ASP A 112 18.37 28.44 2.93
C ASP A 112 17.99 29.92 3.03
N ASP A 113 18.84 30.74 3.63
CA ASP A 113 18.67 32.18 3.77
C ASP A 113 19.75 32.89 2.93
N LEU A 114 19.43 33.12 1.66
CA LEU A 114 20.31 33.76 0.69
C LEU A 114 19.66 35.06 0.21
N ASP A 115 20.44 36.14 0.13
CA ASP A 115 20.02 37.43 -0.40
C ASP A 115 18.69 37.96 0.21
N SER A 116 18.52 37.77 1.51
CA SER A 116 17.30 38.17 2.28
C SER A 116 16.01 37.45 1.85
N THR A 117 16.11 36.36 1.07
CA THR A 117 14.98 35.53 0.69
C THR A 117 15.17 34.13 1.26
N ARG A 118 14.27 33.74 2.16
CA ARG A 118 14.24 32.37 2.68
C ARG A 118 13.63 31.44 1.65
N SER A 119 14.36 30.38 1.32
CA SER A 119 13.91 29.32 0.43
C SER A 119 13.99 27.96 1.11
N TYR A 120 13.11 27.03 0.74
CA TYR A 120 13.09 25.71 1.33
C TYR A 120 12.93 24.62 0.26
N ARG A 121 13.34 23.41 0.64
CA ARG A 121 13.07 22.16 -0.07
C ARG A 121 12.77 21.10 0.97
N HIS A 122 11.52 20.71 1.07
CA HIS A 122 11.00 19.78 2.07
C HIS A 122 10.43 18.54 1.40
N GLU A 123 10.83 17.38 1.91
CA GLU A 123 10.47 16.08 1.39
C GLU A 123 9.57 15.33 2.37
N TYR A 124 8.50 14.76 1.82
CA TYR A 124 7.47 14.06 2.56
C TYR A 124 7.29 12.66 1.99
N SER A 125 7.23 11.65 2.87
CA SER A 125 6.96 10.27 2.47
C SER A 125 5.55 10.16 1.90
N VAL A 126 5.41 9.48 0.78
CA VAL A 126 4.13 9.30 0.09
C VAL A 126 3.83 7.82 -0.02
N GLN A 127 2.66 7.38 0.42
CA GLN A 127 2.20 6.01 0.20
C GLN A 127 1.43 5.91 -1.12
N GLN A 128 1.29 4.69 -1.64
CA GLN A 128 0.49 4.46 -2.84
C GLN A 128 -0.97 4.91 -2.65
N GLN A 129 -1.56 4.66 -1.47
CA GLN A 129 -2.92 5.09 -1.15
C GLN A 129 -3.07 6.62 -1.20
N ASP A 130 -2.05 7.36 -0.75
CA ASP A 130 -2.07 8.82 -0.79
C ASP A 130 -2.12 9.35 -2.23
N LEU A 131 -1.30 8.77 -3.12
CA LEU A 131 -1.32 9.10 -4.55
C LEU A 131 -2.66 8.77 -5.19
N GLU A 132 -3.25 7.63 -4.86
CA GLU A 132 -4.57 7.23 -5.36
C GLU A 132 -5.69 8.18 -4.88
N MET A 133 -5.59 8.72 -3.66
CA MET A 133 -6.54 9.71 -3.16
C MET A 133 -6.36 11.06 -3.85
N LEU A 134 -5.12 11.56 -3.94
CA LEU A 134 -4.76 12.80 -4.60
C LEU A 134 -5.05 12.78 -6.12
N SER A 135 -5.06 11.60 -6.75
CA SER A 135 -5.41 11.45 -8.17
C SER A 135 -6.91 11.29 -8.43
N ARG A 136 -7.74 11.15 -7.38
CA ARG A 136 -9.21 11.00 -7.49
C ARG A 136 -9.97 12.27 -7.15
N SER A 137 -9.38 13.16 -6.38
CA SER A 137 -10.00 14.42 -5.98
C SER A 137 -8.98 15.54 -5.99
N ARG A 138 -9.40 16.71 -6.45
CA ARG A 138 -8.58 17.92 -6.50
C ARG A 138 -8.32 18.45 -5.08
N VAL A 139 -7.16 19.07 -4.89
CA VAL A 139 -6.76 19.72 -3.64
C VAL A 139 -7.33 21.15 -3.60
N GLN A 140 -8.01 21.51 -2.52
CA GLN A 140 -8.47 22.88 -2.27
C GLN A 140 -7.49 23.70 -1.46
N ALA A 141 -6.86 23.08 -0.46
CA ALA A 141 -5.93 23.76 0.43
C ALA A 141 -4.82 22.83 0.92
N VAL A 142 -3.70 23.42 1.28
CA VAL A 142 -2.54 22.74 1.87
C VAL A 142 -2.21 23.39 3.20
N ARG A 143 -2.18 22.62 4.28
CA ARG A 143 -1.64 23.04 5.57
C ARG A 143 -0.24 22.48 5.75
N LYS A 144 0.76 23.35 5.85
CA LYS A 144 2.16 22.97 6.01
C LYS A 144 2.65 23.31 7.42
N TYR A 145 3.07 22.31 8.17
CA TYR A 145 3.63 22.50 9.52
C TYR A 145 5.13 22.76 9.47
N THR A 146 5.61 23.50 10.46
CA THR A 146 7.01 23.84 10.72
C THR A 146 7.27 23.87 12.21
N VAL A 147 8.54 23.98 12.61
CA VAL A 147 8.93 24.07 14.03
C VAL A 147 8.32 25.26 14.78
N ILE A 148 7.83 26.28 14.07
CA ILE A 148 7.25 27.50 14.66
C ILE A 148 5.72 27.58 14.55
N GLY A 149 5.06 26.65 13.86
CA GLY A 149 3.61 26.70 13.63
C GLY A 149 3.19 26.03 12.33
N PHE A 150 2.11 26.52 11.73
CA PHE A 150 1.63 26.05 10.43
C PHE A 150 1.16 27.24 9.57
N ASP A 151 1.24 27.06 8.26
CA ASP A 151 0.67 27.97 7.27
C ASP A 151 -0.38 27.24 6.43
N ASP A 152 -1.46 27.94 6.10
CA ASP A 152 -2.53 27.45 5.24
C ASP A 152 -2.45 28.12 3.87
N TYR A 153 -2.46 27.29 2.82
CA TYR A 153 -2.40 27.70 1.43
C TYR A 153 -3.67 27.30 0.72
N THR A 154 -4.53 28.25 0.35
CA THR A 154 -5.64 28.00 -0.56
C THR A 154 -5.11 27.93 -1.98
N LEU A 155 -5.47 26.87 -2.71
CA LEU A 155 -5.09 26.70 -4.11
C LEU A 155 -6.19 27.25 -5.01
N ASP A 156 -5.79 28.07 -5.97
CA ASP A 156 -6.67 28.46 -7.08
C ASP A 156 -6.95 27.26 -8.01
N GLU A 157 -7.89 27.42 -8.95
CA GLU A 157 -8.23 26.31 -9.87
C GLU A 157 -7.02 25.84 -10.69
N PRO A 158 -6.20 26.73 -11.30
CA PRO A 158 -5.02 26.31 -12.04
C PRO A 158 -4.01 25.49 -11.22
N ALA A 159 -3.70 25.92 -9.99
CA ALA A 159 -2.82 25.19 -9.08
C ALA A 159 -3.40 23.84 -8.68
N SER A 160 -4.69 23.83 -8.33
CA SER A 160 -5.43 22.61 -7.97
C SER A 160 -5.44 21.58 -9.11
N ALA A 161 -5.71 22.03 -10.35
CA ALA A 161 -5.69 21.19 -11.54
C ALA A 161 -4.28 20.68 -11.86
N SER A 162 -3.25 21.53 -11.71
CA SER A 162 -1.86 21.16 -11.97
C SER A 162 -1.35 20.09 -11.00
N LEU A 163 -1.65 20.22 -9.70
CA LEU A 163 -1.28 19.22 -8.70
C LEU A 163 -2.00 17.88 -8.91
N HIS A 164 -3.27 17.93 -9.31
CA HIS A 164 -4.04 16.74 -9.66
C HIS A 164 -3.46 16.04 -10.90
N SER A 165 -3.12 16.80 -11.95
CA SER A 165 -2.47 16.26 -13.16
C SER A 165 -1.11 15.66 -12.82
N LEU A 166 -0.30 16.37 -12.03
CA LEU A 166 1.02 15.93 -11.57
C LEU A 166 0.93 14.57 -10.86
N THR A 167 -0.01 14.43 -9.93
CA THR A 167 -0.23 13.19 -9.17
C THR A 167 -0.67 12.06 -10.10
N THR A 168 -1.62 12.34 -10.99
CA THR A 168 -2.13 11.35 -11.95
C THR A 168 -1.03 10.84 -12.87
N ASP A 169 -0.23 11.74 -13.43
CA ASP A 169 0.89 11.40 -14.31
C ASP A 169 1.97 10.61 -13.58
N PHE A 170 2.27 10.99 -12.33
CA PHE A 170 3.24 10.26 -11.51
C PHE A 170 2.76 8.85 -11.19
N LEU A 171 1.49 8.67 -10.80
CA LEU A 171 0.90 7.36 -10.53
C LEU A 171 0.93 6.46 -11.78
N GLN A 172 0.61 7.00 -12.95
CA GLN A 172 0.69 6.27 -14.22
C GLN A 172 2.13 5.86 -14.56
N LYS A 173 3.12 6.73 -14.29
CA LYS A 173 4.54 6.39 -14.50
C LYS A 173 4.98 5.27 -13.55
N LEU A 174 4.61 5.34 -12.27
CA LEU A 174 4.91 4.27 -11.31
C LEU A 174 4.31 2.91 -11.74
N ASP A 175 3.09 2.91 -12.27
CA ASP A 175 2.43 1.70 -12.77
C ASP A 175 3.17 1.09 -13.98
N ARG A 176 3.50 1.93 -14.97
CA ARG A 176 4.26 1.51 -16.16
C ARG A 176 5.62 0.92 -15.82
N GLU A 177 6.26 1.44 -14.77
CA GLU A 177 7.56 0.96 -14.28
C GLU A 177 7.42 -0.23 -13.31
N GLY A 178 6.20 -0.69 -13.01
CA GLY A 178 5.95 -1.81 -12.10
C GLY A 178 6.36 -1.53 -10.65
N LEU A 179 6.38 -0.25 -10.26
CA LEU A 179 6.80 0.20 -8.92
C LEU A 179 5.64 0.21 -7.92
N LEU A 180 4.40 0.20 -8.40
CA LEU A 180 3.22 0.07 -7.55
C LEU A 180 3.11 -1.32 -6.94
N LYS A 181 2.70 -1.37 -5.67
CA LYS A 181 2.32 -2.61 -5.01
C LYS A 181 1.03 -3.11 -5.66
N LYS A 182 1.10 -4.30 -6.25
CA LYS A 182 -0.11 -5.02 -6.69
C LYS A 182 -0.85 -5.50 -5.44
N VAL A 183 -2.09 -5.06 -5.27
CA VAL A 183 -2.96 -5.57 -4.20
C VAL A 183 -3.11 -7.07 -4.39
N VAL A 184 -2.77 -7.84 -3.37
CA VAL A 184 -2.96 -9.29 -3.41
C VAL A 184 -4.40 -9.57 -3.02
N VAL A 185 -5.19 -10.03 -3.99
CA VAL A 185 -6.59 -10.40 -3.79
C VAL A 185 -6.72 -11.91 -3.68
N THR A 186 -7.40 -12.37 -2.64
CA THR A 186 -7.82 -13.77 -2.48
C THR A 186 -9.34 -13.85 -2.63
N GLU A 187 -9.81 -14.82 -3.42
CA GLU A 187 -11.25 -15.05 -3.62
C GLU A 187 -11.91 -15.69 -2.40
N PRO A 188 -13.21 -15.42 -2.15
CA PRO A 188 -13.94 -16.12 -1.11
C PRO A 188 -14.01 -17.63 -1.39
N ALA A 189 -14.03 -18.44 -0.33
CA ALA A 189 -13.98 -19.89 -0.46
C ALA A 189 -14.91 -20.60 0.53
N PHE A 190 -15.59 -21.65 0.05
CA PHE A 190 -16.37 -22.54 0.92
C PHE A 190 -15.44 -23.18 1.98
N PRO A 191 -15.87 -23.32 3.25
CA PRO A 191 -15.03 -23.93 4.27
C PRO A 191 -14.71 -25.38 3.92
N GLY A 192 -13.41 -25.68 3.74
CA GLY A 192 -12.94 -26.98 3.26
C GLY A 192 -12.73 -27.08 1.74
N GLY A 193 -13.01 -26.02 0.99
CA GLY A 193 -12.74 -25.93 -0.45
C GLY A 193 -13.84 -26.50 -1.33
N SER A 194 -13.58 -26.51 -2.64
CA SER A 194 -14.56 -26.88 -3.69
C SER A 194 -15.02 -28.34 -3.61
N ALA A 195 -14.13 -29.28 -3.22
CA ALA A 195 -14.49 -30.69 -3.04
C ALA A 195 -15.52 -30.90 -1.91
N VAL A 196 -15.38 -30.15 -0.82
CA VAL A 196 -16.32 -30.18 0.31
C VAL A 196 -17.63 -29.47 -0.08
N LEU A 197 -17.55 -28.38 -0.84
CA LEU A 197 -18.74 -27.73 -1.42
C LEU A 197 -19.55 -28.73 -2.29
N LEU A 198 -18.90 -29.44 -3.21
CA LEU A 198 -19.57 -30.42 -4.07
C LEU A 198 -20.23 -31.55 -3.25
N SER A 199 -19.54 -32.02 -2.21
CA SER A 199 -20.06 -33.03 -1.29
C SER A 199 -21.25 -32.51 -0.49
N PHE A 200 -21.18 -31.27 -0.01
CA PHE A 200 -22.27 -30.58 0.68
C PHE A 200 -23.50 -30.46 -0.23
N LEU A 201 -23.32 -30.02 -1.48
CA LEU A 201 -24.40 -29.86 -2.45
C LEU A 201 -25.08 -31.20 -2.74
N ASN A 202 -24.32 -32.25 -3.11
CA ASN A 202 -24.90 -33.56 -3.38
C ASN A 202 -25.58 -34.19 -2.16
N LYS A 203 -25.03 -34.00 -0.94
CA LYS A 203 -25.65 -34.50 0.30
C LYS A 203 -26.95 -33.80 0.64
N ASN A 204 -27.06 -32.51 0.30
CA ASN A 204 -28.25 -31.72 0.59
C ASN A 204 -29.27 -31.73 -0.56
N LEU A 205 -28.93 -32.29 -1.73
CA LEU A 205 -29.80 -32.33 -2.89
C LEU A 205 -31.03 -33.21 -2.64
N LYS A 206 -32.23 -32.63 -2.79
CA LYS A 206 -33.49 -33.37 -2.77
C LYS A 206 -33.72 -34.06 -4.12
N PRO A 207 -34.51 -35.14 -4.17
CA PRO A 207 -34.91 -35.75 -5.43
C PRO A 207 -35.55 -34.73 -6.39
N LEU A 208 -35.02 -34.66 -7.60
CA LEU A 208 -35.50 -33.80 -8.68
C LEU A 208 -36.10 -34.66 -9.81
N PRO A 209 -36.93 -34.07 -10.70
CA PRO A 209 -37.45 -34.76 -11.87
C PRO A 209 -36.30 -35.36 -12.69
N ALA A 210 -36.44 -36.63 -13.09
CA ALA A 210 -35.42 -37.31 -13.86
C ALA A 210 -35.11 -36.59 -15.17
N LEU A 211 -33.84 -36.59 -15.55
CA LEU A 211 -33.37 -36.10 -16.83
C LEU A 211 -33.40 -37.26 -17.85
N PRO A 212 -33.50 -36.96 -19.16
CA PRO A 212 -33.32 -37.95 -20.21
C PRO A 212 -31.98 -38.70 -20.06
N ALA A 213 -31.85 -39.87 -20.68
CA ALA A 213 -30.56 -40.56 -20.75
C ALA A 213 -29.50 -39.61 -21.35
N ASN A 214 -28.37 -39.42 -20.65
CA ASN A 214 -27.32 -38.43 -20.95
C ASN A 214 -27.75 -36.95 -20.88
N GLY A 215 -28.94 -36.66 -20.36
CA GLY A 215 -29.45 -35.31 -20.17
C GLY A 215 -28.67 -34.55 -19.10
N GLN A 216 -28.38 -33.27 -19.37
CA GLN A 216 -27.69 -32.36 -18.47
C GLN A 216 -28.39 -31.02 -18.42
N LYS A 217 -28.30 -30.34 -17.28
CA LYS A 217 -28.73 -28.95 -17.11
C LYS A 217 -27.64 -28.18 -16.39
N THR A 218 -27.32 -26.99 -16.88
CA THR A 218 -26.33 -26.11 -16.26
C THR A 218 -27.02 -24.90 -15.65
N ALA A 219 -26.57 -24.50 -14.47
CA ALA A 219 -26.97 -23.25 -13.83
C ALA A 219 -25.74 -22.45 -13.43
N ARG A 220 -25.86 -21.12 -13.49
CA ARG A 220 -24.83 -20.18 -13.07
C ARG A 220 -25.41 -19.31 -11.98
N VAL A 221 -24.84 -19.38 -10.79
CA VAL A 221 -25.35 -18.66 -9.62
C VAL A 221 -24.30 -17.71 -9.13
N GLU A 222 -24.65 -16.44 -9.02
CA GLU A 222 -23.84 -15.42 -8.39
C GLU A 222 -24.30 -15.24 -6.95
N ILE A 223 -23.35 -15.15 -6.04
CA ILE A 223 -23.57 -14.86 -4.63
C ILE A 223 -22.61 -13.76 -4.19
N SER A 224 -23.02 -12.86 -3.31
CA SER A 224 -22.10 -11.97 -2.61
C SER A 224 -21.67 -12.63 -1.29
N VAL A 225 -20.38 -12.62 -0.98
CA VAL A 225 -19.85 -13.01 0.33
C VAL A 225 -19.34 -11.76 1.04
N ASP A 226 -19.88 -11.45 2.22
CA ASP A 226 -19.47 -10.28 3.03
C ASP A 226 -18.12 -10.49 3.75
N GLU A 227 -17.67 -9.47 4.48
CA GLU A 227 -16.42 -9.51 5.25
C GLU A 227 -16.40 -10.56 6.37
N GLU A 228 -17.58 -10.99 6.85
CA GLU A 228 -17.72 -12.05 7.86
C GLU A 228 -18.03 -13.44 7.26
N GLY A 229 -18.04 -13.54 5.93
CA GLY A 229 -18.29 -14.80 5.22
C GLY A 229 -19.77 -15.18 5.09
N ARG A 230 -20.72 -14.27 5.35
CA ARG A 230 -22.14 -14.52 5.12
C ARG A 230 -22.45 -14.36 3.65
N ILE A 231 -23.43 -15.14 3.20
CA ILE A 231 -23.90 -15.10 1.82
C ILE A 231 -25.07 -14.12 1.73
N GLU A 232 -24.98 -13.20 0.78
CA GLU A 232 -26.00 -12.21 0.44
C GLU A 232 -26.26 -12.22 -1.09
N ASN A 233 -27.29 -11.51 -1.53
CA ASN A 233 -27.54 -11.20 -2.95
C ASN A 233 -27.45 -12.40 -3.91
N VAL A 234 -28.12 -13.50 -3.57
CA VAL A 234 -28.12 -14.70 -4.41
C VAL A 234 -28.91 -14.46 -5.70
N ALA A 235 -28.25 -14.59 -6.85
CA ALA A 235 -28.85 -14.35 -8.17
C ALA A 235 -28.53 -15.49 -9.14
N ILE A 236 -29.56 -16.06 -9.77
CA ILE A 236 -29.39 -17.04 -10.85
C ILE A 236 -29.16 -16.28 -12.15
N LYS A 237 -27.93 -16.34 -12.68
CA LYS A 237 -27.51 -15.72 -13.94
C LYS A 237 -27.82 -16.60 -15.15
N GLN A 238 -27.82 -17.91 -14.95
CA GLN A 238 -28.26 -18.89 -15.95
C GLN A 238 -29.16 -19.92 -15.26
N SER A 239 -30.39 -20.02 -15.73
CA SER A 239 -31.42 -20.92 -15.19
C SER A 239 -31.23 -22.35 -15.70
N ALA A 240 -31.37 -23.33 -14.82
CA ALA A 240 -31.53 -24.74 -15.18
C ALA A 240 -33.02 -25.14 -15.32
N GLY A 241 -33.94 -24.23 -14.99
CA GLY A 241 -35.39 -24.41 -14.97
C GLY A 241 -35.94 -24.34 -13.55
N ALA A 242 -37.19 -23.88 -13.42
CA ALA A 242 -37.77 -23.45 -12.15
C ALA A 242 -37.61 -24.43 -10.96
N VAL A 243 -37.76 -25.74 -11.21
CA VAL A 243 -37.62 -26.76 -10.15
C VAL A 243 -36.18 -26.91 -9.67
N TYR A 244 -35.22 -26.83 -10.60
CA TYR A 244 -33.78 -26.90 -10.30
C TYR A 244 -33.32 -25.62 -9.60
N ASP A 245 -33.77 -24.47 -10.11
CA ASP A 245 -33.47 -23.15 -9.57
C ASP A 245 -33.95 -22.99 -8.13
N ALA A 246 -35.18 -23.43 -7.83
CA ALA A 246 -35.72 -23.41 -6.47
C ALA A 246 -34.87 -24.25 -5.50
N GLU A 247 -34.37 -25.39 -5.96
CA GLU A 247 -33.52 -26.27 -5.15
C GLU A 247 -32.12 -25.69 -4.93
N ILE A 248 -31.54 -25.04 -5.95
CA ILE A 248 -30.29 -24.29 -5.85
C ILE A 248 -30.41 -23.23 -4.75
N LEU A 249 -31.45 -22.39 -4.80
CA LEU A 249 -31.66 -21.32 -3.82
C LEU A 249 -31.80 -21.88 -2.39
N ARG A 250 -32.47 -23.03 -2.24
CA ARG A 250 -32.61 -23.71 -0.95
C ARG A 250 -31.29 -24.28 -0.42
N MET A 251 -30.43 -24.80 -1.30
CA MET A 251 -29.11 -25.30 -0.89
C MET A 251 -28.18 -24.15 -0.48
N ILE A 252 -28.18 -23.06 -1.25
CA ILE A 252 -27.35 -21.87 -0.96
C ILE A 252 -27.75 -21.24 0.37
N SER A 253 -29.04 -21.11 0.68
CA SER A 253 -29.51 -20.55 1.95
C SER A 253 -29.13 -21.37 3.18
N ARG A 254 -28.67 -22.61 3.00
CA ARG A 254 -28.20 -23.50 4.08
C ARG A 254 -26.68 -23.63 4.14
N MET A 255 -25.94 -22.94 3.28
CA MET A 255 -24.50 -23.00 3.32
C MET A 255 -23.96 -22.42 4.64
N PRO A 256 -22.87 -22.99 5.17
CA PRO A 256 -22.15 -22.37 6.29
C PRO A 256 -21.54 -21.03 5.86
N ARG A 257 -20.99 -20.29 6.82
CA ARG A 257 -20.17 -19.13 6.52
C ARG A 257 -18.97 -19.52 5.65
N TRP A 258 -18.75 -18.76 4.58
CA TRP A 258 -17.60 -18.87 3.71
C TRP A 258 -16.39 -18.19 4.34
N LYS A 259 -15.20 -18.49 3.83
CA LYS A 259 -14.04 -17.64 4.05
C LYS A 259 -14.21 -16.41 3.17
N ALA A 260 -14.16 -15.22 3.75
CA ALA A 260 -14.24 -13.96 3.02
C ALA A 260 -13.07 -13.81 2.05
N GLY A 261 -13.28 -13.02 0.99
CA GLY A 261 -12.18 -12.59 0.14
C GLY A 261 -11.26 -11.65 0.91
N LEU A 262 -9.98 -11.61 0.55
CA LEU A 262 -9.01 -10.73 1.20
C LEU A 262 -8.41 -9.78 0.17
N ALA A 263 -8.24 -8.50 0.52
CA ALA A 263 -7.39 -7.56 -0.19
C ALA A 263 -6.29 -7.08 0.76
N ASP A 264 -5.03 -7.40 0.43
CA ASP A 264 -3.88 -7.10 1.29
C ASP A 264 -4.04 -7.62 2.73
N GLY A 265 -4.73 -8.75 2.89
CA GLY A 265 -5.00 -9.39 4.18
C GLY A 265 -6.25 -8.88 4.90
N ASN A 266 -6.89 -7.82 4.41
CA ASN A 266 -8.14 -7.31 4.98
C ASN A 266 -9.36 -7.99 4.33
N PRO A 267 -10.37 -8.42 5.10
CA PRO A 267 -11.57 -9.01 4.55
C PRO A 267 -12.35 -7.98 3.71
N ILE A 268 -12.85 -8.42 2.56
CA ILE A 268 -13.63 -7.61 1.64
C ILE A 268 -14.86 -8.36 1.15
N LYS A 269 -15.96 -7.64 0.93
CA LYS A 269 -17.11 -8.17 0.22
C LYS A 269 -16.78 -8.46 -1.24
N ARG A 270 -17.11 -9.67 -1.72
CA ARG A 270 -16.87 -10.10 -3.11
C ARG A 270 -17.97 -10.99 -3.64
N ASP A 271 -18.22 -10.84 -4.94
CA ASP A 271 -19.16 -11.69 -5.66
C ASP A 271 -18.44 -12.93 -6.20
N VAL A 272 -19.05 -14.09 -5.99
CA VAL A 272 -18.56 -15.40 -6.43
C VAL A 272 -19.60 -16.03 -7.34
N VAL A 273 -19.12 -16.62 -8.41
CA VAL A 273 -19.96 -17.39 -9.33
C VAL A 273 -19.74 -18.88 -9.09
N ILE A 274 -20.82 -19.59 -8.81
CA ILE A 274 -20.85 -21.04 -8.73
C ILE A 274 -21.53 -21.58 -9.99
N ASN A 275 -20.77 -22.30 -10.82
CA ASN A 275 -21.32 -23.03 -11.96
C ASN A 275 -21.71 -24.44 -11.50
N LEU A 276 -22.97 -24.79 -11.74
CA LEU A 276 -23.56 -26.05 -11.34
C LEU A 276 -24.00 -26.82 -12.58
N ARG A 277 -23.73 -28.12 -12.59
CA ARG A 277 -24.20 -29.03 -13.62
C ARG A 277 -24.96 -30.19 -13.00
N PHE A 278 -26.23 -30.31 -13.36
CA PHE A 278 -27.07 -31.47 -13.05
C PHE A 278 -26.95 -32.51 -14.15
N TYR A 279 -26.85 -33.78 -13.79
CA TYR A 279 -26.81 -34.89 -14.72
C TYR A 279 -27.58 -36.11 -14.16
N GLN A 280 -28.06 -36.97 -15.06
CA GLN A 280 -28.72 -38.22 -14.68
C GLN A 280 -27.69 -39.30 -14.31
N ALA A 281 -27.75 -39.81 -13.08
CA ALA A 281 -27.02 -41.00 -12.63
C ALA A 281 -28.00 -42.17 -12.41
N PRO A 282 -27.52 -43.42 -12.26
CA PRO A 282 -28.38 -44.60 -12.03
C PRO A 282 -29.27 -44.45 -10.79
N GLU A 283 -28.74 -43.84 -9.73
CA GLU A 283 -29.42 -43.57 -8.46
C GLU A 283 -30.28 -42.30 -8.44
N GLY A 284 -30.31 -41.52 -9.53
CA GLY A 284 -31.07 -40.27 -9.64
C GLY A 284 -30.25 -39.08 -10.16
N VAL A 285 -30.80 -37.88 -10.08
CA VAL A 285 -30.12 -36.65 -10.49
C VAL A 285 -29.00 -36.31 -9.49
N LYS A 286 -27.81 -36.01 -10.01
CA LYS A 286 -26.63 -35.58 -9.23
C LYS A 286 -26.09 -34.23 -9.70
N LEU A 287 -25.24 -33.63 -8.88
CA LEU A 287 -24.58 -32.34 -9.13
C LEU A 287 -23.07 -32.50 -9.36
N ALA A 288 -22.53 -31.64 -10.23
CA ALA A 288 -21.11 -31.39 -10.44
C ALA A 288 -20.84 -29.87 -10.43
N LEU A 289 -19.59 -29.49 -10.14
CA LEU A 289 -19.09 -28.12 -10.31
C LEU A 289 -18.33 -28.02 -11.63
N ASP A 290 -18.49 -26.90 -12.34
CA ASP A 290 -17.84 -26.60 -13.62
C ASP A 290 -16.82 -25.44 -13.51
#